data_AF-A0A336LDN3-F1
#
_entry.id   AF-A0A336LDN3-F1
#
_cell.length_a   1.000
_cell.length_b   1.000
_cell.length_c   1.000
_cell.angle_alpha   90.00
_cell.angle_beta   90.00
_cell.angle_gamma   90.00
#
_symmetry.space_group_name_H-M   'P 1'
#
loop_
_entity.id
_entity.type
_entity.pdbx_description
1 polymer ?
#
loop_
_entity_poly.entity_id
_entity_poly.type
_entity_poly.pdbx_seq_one_letter_code
_entity_poly.pdbx_strand_id
1 'polypeptide(L)'
;MDKQANGRMPLLQEPLFGARPQPYKPPLLGTPTPYAAPYATPEFHQTAENWKPTQTHATLIKEPAVVPVRTTAPTFVAQPQTQQGSVMMVYGLDNTTSNTDKLFNLVCLYGNVARIKFLKTKEGTAMVQMGDSVAVERCVQHLNNIPIGNKCKIQIAFSKQNFLSEVTNPFSLPDHSPSFKEYTGSKNNRFLSLVQASKNRIQPPSRILHFFNTPPDLTEEKLLKTFKDEDCEPSAIRMFPLKSERSSSGLVEFSTVAQAVLAIMKCNHAAIEAKGSKFPFIMKLCFSSSKTMNGAWNNEGNNENNEGEY
;
A
#
# COMPACT_ATOMS: atom_id res chain seq x y z
N MET A 1 55.78 -51.77 -2.63
CA MET A 1 56.72 -51.47 -1.53
C MET A 1 56.10 -50.40 -0.67
N ASP A 2 55.76 -50.80 0.54
CA ASP A 2 55.07 -50.07 1.60
C ASP A 2 55.73 -48.74 2.00
N LYS A 3 54.91 -47.81 2.51
CA LYS A 3 55.16 -47.17 3.82
C LYS A 3 53.87 -46.57 4.42
N GLN A 4 53.62 -47.01 5.65
CA GLN A 4 52.53 -46.65 6.56
C GLN A 4 52.57 -45.18 7.02
N ALA A 5 51.40 -44.63 7.37
CA ALA A 5 51.26 -43.70 8.48
C ALA A 5 49.88 -43.86 9.15
N ASN A 6 49.91 -44.29 10.41
CA ASN A 6 48.82 -44.40 11.39
C ASN A 6 48.32 -43.01 11.83
N GLY A 7 47.03 -42.90 12.17
CA GLY A 7 46.51 -41.69 12.84
C GLY A 7 45.03 -41.79 13.22
N ARG A 8 44.77 -42.46 14.34
CA ARG A 8 43.49 -42.89 14.92
C ARG A 8 42.61 -41.71 15.38
N MET A 9 41.30 -41.81 15.10
CA MET A 9 40.23 -41.01 15.72
C MET A 9 40.11 -41.31 17.23
N PRO A 10 39.74 -40.33 18.08
CA PRO A 10 39.10 -40.60 19.36
C PRO A 10 37.61 -40.18 19.34
N LEU A 11 36.74 -41.07 19.81
CA LEU A 11 35.31 -40.87 20.04
C LEU A 11 35.05 -40.33 21.46
N LEU A 12 34.02 -39.47 21.53
CA LEU A 12 33.05 -39.24 22.64
C LEU A 12 33.52 -38.66 23.98
N GLN A 13 32.97 -37.47 24.27
CA GLN A 13 32.30 -37.23 25.55
C GLN A 13 31.20 -36.15 25.39
N GLU A 14 29.94 -36.50 25.69
CA GLU A 14 28.80 -35.58 25.75
C GLU A 14 28.88 -34.67 26.99
N PRO A 15 28.24 -33.49 26.94
CA PRO A 15 27.55 -33.03 28.14
C PRO A 15 26.14 -32.49 27.90
N LEU A 16 25.21 -33.14 28.62
CA LEU A 16 24.13 -32.59 29.44
C LEU A 16 23.23 -31.46 28.90
N PHE A 17 21.97 -31.85 28.70
CA PHE A 17 20.77 -31.02 28.75
C PHE A 17 20.75 -30.08 29.97
N GLY A 18 20.59 -28.78 29.72
CA GLY A 18 20.34 -27.73 30.72
C GLY A 18 19.04 -26.97 30.39
N ALA A 19 18.31 -26.60 31.44
CA ALA A 19 16.87 -26.40 31.47
C ALA A 19 16.29 -25.13 30.80
N ARG A 20 14.98 -25.20 30.55
CA ARG A 20 14.05 -24.18 30.03
C ARG A 20 14.09 -22.85 30.84
N PRO A 21 14.07 -21.67 30.18
CA PRO A 21 13.97 -20.41 30.90
C PRO A 21 12.56 -20.18 31.49
N GLN A 22 12.51 -19.79 32.76
CA GLN A 22 11.31 -19.41 33.50
C GLN A 22 10.92 -17.94 33.21
N PRO A 23 9.62 -17.58 33.26
CA PRO A 23 9.16 -16.22 32.97
C PRO A 23 9.45 -15.22 34.10
N TYR A 24 9.81 -14.00 33.70
CA TYR A 24 10.12 -12.85 34.55
C TYR A 24 8.92 -12.43 35.42
N LYS A 25 9.14 -12.24 36.73
CA LYS A 25 8.18 -11.63 37.68
C LYS A 25 8.68 -10.22 38.06
N PRO A 26 7.84 -9.18 38.00
CA PRO A 26 8.18 -7.88 38.57
C PRO A 26 7.99 -7.86 40.11
N PRO A 27 8.77 -7.07 40.85
CA PRO A 27 8.65 -7.01 42.30
C PRO A 27 7.48 -6.13 42.77
N LEU A 28 6.75 -6.61 43.78
CA LEU A 28 5.82 -5.84 44.61
C LEU A 28 6.40 -5.71 46.02
N LEU A 29 6.45 -4.49 46.56
CA LEU A 29 5.64 -4.00 47.68
C LEU A 29 6.40 -2.99 48.57
N GLY A 30 5.75 -1.84 48.84
CA GLY A 30 6.08 -0.91 49.92
C GLY A 30 4.89 0.04 50.16
N THR A 31 4.17 -0.19 51.26
CA THR A 31 2.96 0.53 51.74
C THR A 31 3.32 1.60 52.81
N PRO A 32 2.39 2.37 53.45
CA PRO A 32 1.74 3.59 52.95
C PRO A 32 1.71 4.79 53.95
N THR A 33 1.01 5.87 53.55
CA THR A 33 0.30 6.96 54.31
C THR A 33 0.93 8.37 54.36
N PRO A 34 0.15 9.46 54.56
CA PRO A 34 -1.15 9.78 53.95
C PRO A 34 -1.27 11.27 53.54
N TYR A 35 -1.88 11.61 52.40
CA TYR A 35 -2.61 12.88 52.24
C TYR A 35 -3.78 12.70 51.24
N ALA A 36 -4.93 13.25 51.64
CA ALA A 36 -6.26 13.38 51.02
C ALA A 36 -6.25 13.89 49.56
N ALA A 37 -7.28 13.82 48.69
CA ALA A 37 -8.66 13.31 48.57
C ALA A 37 -9.02 13.46 47.04
N PRO A 38 -10.14 12.92 46.53
CA PRO A 38 -10.22 12.34 45.18
C PRO A 38 -10.82 13.27 44.11
N TYR A 39 -10.41 13.09 42.85
CA TYR A 39 -11.17 13.55 41.68
C TYR A 39 -11.69 12.35 40.89
N ALA A 40 -13.01 12.29 40.80
CA ALA A 40 -13.80 11.30 40.10
C ALA A 40 -13.87 11.57 38.59
N THR A 41 -14.17 10.51 37.84
CA THR A 41 -14.42 10.46 36.40
C THR A 41 -15.71 11.19 36.00
N PRO A 42 -15.79 11.83 34.82
CA PRO A 42 -17.04 12.43 34.35
C PRO A 42 -17.94 11.40 33.67
N GLU A 43 -19.11 11.16 34.27
CA GLU A 43 -20.28 10.55 33.64
C GLU A 43 -21.04 11.60 32.80
N PHE A 44 -21.41 11.24 31.58
CA PHE A 44 -22.27 12.04 30.70
C PHE A 44 -23.73 11.87 31.12
N HIS A 45 -24.33 12.91 31.70
CA HIS A 45 -25.78 13.04 31.84
C HIS A 45 -26.31 14.06 30.80
N GLN A 46 -27.22 13.60 29.94
CA GLN A 46 -28.01 14.46 29.06
C GLN A 46 -29.15 15.10 29.86
N THR A 47 -29.13 16.43 29.97
CA THR A 47 -30.28 17.22 30.44
C THR A 47 -31.19 17.56 29.28
N ALA A 48 -32.43 17.08 29.33
CA ALA A 48 -33.50 17.48 28.43
C ALA A 48 -34.06 18.84 28.88
N GLU A 49 -33.92 19.86 28.04
CA GLU A 49 -34.57 21.16 28.23
C GLU A 49 -36.01 21.11 27.71
N ASN A 50 -36.94 21.50 28.59
CA ASN A 50 -38.36 21.67 28.32
C ASN A 50 -38.62 22.93 27.48
N TRP A 51 -39.23 22.78 26.29
CA TRP A 51 -39.90 23.88 25.61
C TRP A 51 -41.37 23.53 25.34
N LYS A 52 -42.29 24.30 25.94
CA LYS A 52 -43.74 24.23 25.71
C LYS A 52 -44.13 25.05 24.48
N PRO A 53 -45.04 24.60 23.62
CA PRO A 53 -45.74 25.49 22.68
C PRO A 53 -47.11 25.93 23.18
N THR A 54 -47.38 27.22 23.02
CA THR A 54 -48.62 27.96 23.33
C THR A 54 -49.69 27.75 22.22
N GLN A 55 -50.96 27.81 22.60
CA GLN A 55 -52.14 27.61 21.74
C GLN A 55 -52.62 28.88 21.01
N THR A 56 -53.52 28.64 20.04
CA THR A 56 -54.53 29.51 19.37
C THR A 56 -54.08 30.16 18.05
N HIS A 57 -54.82 30.19 16.93
CA HIS A 57 -56.27 30.19 16.67
C HIS A 57 -56.68 29.39 15.41
N ALA A 58 -57.97 29.05 15.33
CA ALA A 58 -58.64 28.30 14.28
C ALA A 58 -59.13 29.17 13.10
N THR A 59 -59.16 28.59 11.89
CA THR A 59 -60.20 28.88 10.87
C THR A 59 -60.49 27.65 10.01
N LEU A 60 -61.78 27.47 9.73
CA LEU A 60 -62.43 26.40 8.98
C LEU A 60 -62.00 26.33 7.50
N ILE A 61 -61.89 25.12 6.94
CA ILE A 61 -62.54 24.66 5.70
C ILE A 61 -62.55 23.10 5.74
N LYS A 62 -63.60 22.55 5.16
CA LYS A 62 -64.18 21.20 5.26
C LYS A 62 -63.78 20.37 4.03
N GLU A 63 -63.31 19.13 4.19
CA GLU A 63 -63.33 18.08 3.13
C GLU A 63 -63.23 16.65 3.72
N PRO A 64 -63.68 15.60 2.99
CA PRO A 64 -64.35 14.43 3.57
C PRO A 64 -63.44 13.23 3.88
N ALA A 65 -64.03 12.26 4.59
CA ALA A 65 -63.43 11.04 5.12
C ALA A 65 -62.78 10.12 4.06
N VAL A 66 -61.54 9.69 4.33
CA VAL A 66 -60.85 8.60 3.62
C VAL A 66 -60.39 7.56 4.64
N VAL A 67 -60.69 6.31 4.32
CA VAL A 67 -60.49 5.06 5.05
C VAL A 67 -58.99 4.81 5.34
N PRO A 68 -58.58 4.27 6.52
CA PRO A 68 -57.16 4.05 6.79
C PRO A 68 -56.64 2.83 6.03
N VAL A 69 -55.83 3.08 4.98
CA VAL A 69 -54.99 2.05 4.35
C VAL A 69 -53.74 1.87 5.21
N ARG A 70 -53.53 0.65 5.73
CA ARG A 70 -52.28 0.26 6.38
C ARG A 70 -51.12 0.39 5.40
N THR A 71 -50.32 1.44 5.55
CA THR A 71 -49.03 1.59 4.89
C THR A 71 -47.99 0.85 5.72
N THR A 72 -47.63 -0.36 5.29
CA THR A 72 -46.40 -1.01 5.76
C THR A 72 -45.23 -0.20 5.24
N ALA A 73 -44.50 0.47 6.15
CA ALA A 73 -43.22 1.08 5.82
C ALA A 73 -42.30 0.02 5.20
N PRO A 74 -41.54 0.32 4.14
CA PRO A 74 -40.55 -0.61 3.64
C PRO A 74 -39.46 -0.71 4.71
N THR A 75 -39.44 -1.84 5.41
CA THR A 75 -38.32 -2.24 6.23
C THR A 75 -37.13 -2.38 5.31
N PHE A 76 -36.20 -1.42 5.34
CA PHE A 76 -34.88 -1.58 4.74
C PHE A 76 -34.21 -2.72 5.48
N VAL A 77 -34.30 -3.92 4.93
CA VAL A 77 -33.45 -5.03 5.32
C VAL A 77 -32.04 -4.60 4.92
N ALA A 78 -31.23 -4.18 5.89
CA ALA A 78 -29.81 -4.02 5.69
C ALA A 78 -29.30 -5.39 5.20
N GLN A 79 -28.96 -5.49 3.93
CA GLN A 79 -28.22 -6.64 3.43
C GLN A 79 -26.99 -6.78 4.32
N PRO A 80 -26.64 -8.00 4.77
CA PRO A 80 -25.37 -8.18 5.46
C PRO A 80 -24.30 -7.69 4.50
N GLN A 81 -23.60 -6.61 4.84
CA GLN A 81 -22.39 -6.23 4.14
C GLN A 81 -21.47 -7.43 4.28
N THR A 82 -21.39 -8.23 3.22
CA THR A 82 -20.39 -9.28 3.11
C THR A 82 -19.07 -8.58 3.35
N GLN A 83 -18.43 -8.87 4.47
CA GLN A 83 -17.17 -8.26 4.85
C GLN A 83 -16.21 -8.46 3.68
N GLN A 84 -15.98 -7.39 2.89
CA GLN A 84 -15.22 -7.51 1.66
C GLN A 84 -13.78 -7.84 2.05
N GLY A 85 -13.30 -9.00 1.60
CA GLY A 85 -11.95 -9.46 1.91
C GLY A 85 -10.89 -8.51 1.36
N SER A 86 -9.68 -8.54 1.92
CA SER A 86 -8.55 -7.75 1.43
C SER A 86 -7.87 -8.38 0.21
N VAL A 87 -8.53 -9.30 -0.49
CA VAL A 87 -7.99 -10.00 -1.66
C VAL A 87 -8.69 -9.55 -2.93
N MET A 88 -7.89 -9.24 -3.95
CA MET A 88 -8.36 -8.93 -5.30
C MET A 88 -7.83 -9.90 -6.33
N MET A 89 -8.62 -10.09 -7.39
CA MET A 89 -8.21 -10.77 -8.62
C MET A 89 -7.69 -9.74 -9.60
N VAL A 90 -6.57 -10.05 -10.26
CA VAL A 90 -5.99 -9.24 -11.33
C VAL A 90 -5.91 -10.12 -12.58
N TYR A 91 -6.60 -9.71 -13.65
CA TYR A 91 -6.61 -10.38 -14.94
C TYR A 91 -5.92 -9.51 -15.99
N GLY A 92 -5.57 -10.10 -17.14
CA GLY A 92 -5.03 -9.37 -18.29
C GLY A 92 -3.56 -8.96 -18.13
N LEU A 93 -2.82 -9.64 -17.25
CA LEU A 93 -1.38 -9.51 -17.13
C LEU A 93 -0.70 -10.22 -18.31
N ASP A 94 0.44 -9.70 -18.75
CA ASP A 94 1.29 -10.39 -19.73
C ASP A 94 1.89 -11.65 -19.09
N ASN A 95 1.57 -12.83 -19.63
CA ASN A 95 2.03 -14.11 -19.12
C ASN A 95 3.53 -14.33 -19.31
N THR A 96 4.19 -13.58 -20.20
CA THR A 96 5.62 -13.72 -20.50
C THR A 96 6.50 -12.80 -19.65
N THR A 97 6.04 -11.57 -19.40
CA THR A 97 6.85 -10.54 -18.75
C THR A 97 6.42 -10.20 -17.34
N SER A 98 5.19 -10.51 -16.91
CA SER A 98 4.70 -10.14 -15.58
C SER A 98 5.22 -11.10 -14.51
N ASN A 99 5.58 -10.55 -13.35
CA ASN A 99 5.96 -11.31 -12.17
C ASN A 99 5.38 -10.68 -10.90
N THR A 100 5.68 -11.30 -9.75
CA THR A 100 5.19 -10.83 -8.44
C THR A 100 5.70 -9.43 -8.12
N ASP A 101 6.97 -9.13 -8.38
CA ASP A 101 7.58 -7.83 -8.07
C ASP A 101 7.05 -6.70 -8.96
N LYS A 102 6.83 -6.95 -10.26
CA LYS A 102 6.23 -6.00 -11.20
C LYS A 102 4.80 -5.66 -10.82
N LEU A 103 4.03 -6.65 -10.36
CA LEU A 103 2.68 -6.40 -9.87
C LEU A 103 2.69 -5.64 -8.54
N PHE A 104 3.57 -6.02 -7.60
CA PHE A 104 3.79 -5.30 -6.35
C PHE A 104 4.14 -3.83 -6.60
N ASN A 105 5.04 -3.57 -7.54
CA ASN A 105 5.47 -2.24 -7.94
C ASN A 105 4.31 -1.32 -8.32
N LEU A 106 3.28 -1.84 -8.98
CA LEU A 106 2.09 -1.07 -9.35
C LEU A 106 1.11 -0.92 -8.19
N VAL A 107 0.75 -2.03 -7.53
CA VAL A 107 -0.33 -2.02 -6.54
C VAL A 107 0.07 -1.39 -5.21
N CYS A 108 1.37 -1.33 -4.90
CA CYS A 108 1.88 -0.69 -3.67
C CYS A 108 1.63 0.83 -3.63
N LEU A 109 1.28 1.46 -4.76
CA LEU A 109 0.85 2.86 -4.81
C LEU A 109 -0.50 3.07 -4.13
N TYR A 110 -1.32 2.03 -4.05
CA TYR A 110 -2.71 2.10 -3.59
C TYR A 110 -2.93 1.47 -2.22
N GLY A 111 -1.91 0.84 -1.64
CA GLY A 111 -1.97 0.28 -0.30
C GLY A 111 -0.78 -0.62 0.00
N ASN A 112 -0.69 -1.10 1.24
CA ASN A 112 0.29 -2.12 1.56
C ASN A 112 -0.11 -3.44 0.90
N VAL A 113 0.89 -4.20 0.46
CA VAL A 113 0.71 -5.53 -0.13
C VAL A 113 1.22 -6.56 0.86
N ALA A 114 0.40 -7.56 1.14
CA ALA A 114 0.76 -8.69 1.97
C ALA A 114 1.31 -9.84 1.13
N ARG A 115 0.57 -10.29 0.10
CA ARG A 115 0.94 -11.47 -0.70
C ARG A 115 0.49 -11.34 -2.14
N ILE A 116 1.25 -11.92 -3.07
CA ILE A 116 0.87 -12.04 -4.48
C ILE A 116 1.00 -13.50 -4.90
N LYS A 117 0.02 -14.01 -5.64
CA LYS A 117 -0.06 -15.38 -6.14
C LYS A 117 -0.52 -15.42 -7.59
N PHE A 118 0.33 -15.86 -8.50
CA PHE A 118 -0.06 -16.18 -9.88
C PHE A 118 -0.77 -17.54 -9.96
N LEU A 119 -1.71 -17.68 -10.89
CA LEU A 119 -2.50 -18.89 -11.06
C LEU A 119 -1.95 -19.76 -12.18
N LYS A 120 -1.59 -21.01 -11.86
CA LYS A 120 -1.06 -21.97 -12.85
C LYS A 120 -2.08 -22.35 -13.91
N THR A 121 -3.35 -22.50 -13.52
CA THR A 121 -4.43 -22.94 -14.42
C THR A 121 -5.02 -21.81 -15.25
N LYS A 122 -4.69 -20.55 -14.92
CA LYS A 122 -5.21 -19.37 -15.60
C LYS A 122 -4.08 -18.37 -15.81
N GLU A 123 -3.41 -18.50 -16.94
CA GLU A 123 -2.33 -17.60 -17.34
C GLU A 123 -2.79 -16.13 -17.39
N GLY A 124 -1.85 -15.20 -17.18
CA GLY A 124 -2.15 -13.77 -17.12
C GLY A 124 -3.08 -13.37 -15.97
N THR A 125 -3.25 -14.23 -14.97
CA THR A 125 -4.07 -13.98 -13.78
C THR A 125 -3.27 -14.14 -12.49
N ALA A 126 -3.46 -13.19 -11.58
CA ALA A 126 -2.93 -13.23 -10.23
C ALA A 126 -3.99 -12.89 -9.18
N MET A 127 -3.74 -13.30 -7.95
CA MET A 127 -4.44 -12.85 -6.76
C MET A 127 -3.49 -12.00 -5.92
N VAL A 128 -4.00 -10.91 -5.36
CA VAL A 128 -3.24 -10.01 -4.51
C VAL A 128 -3.98 -9.82 -3.20
N GLN A 129 -3.33 -10.15 -2.10
CA GLN A 129 -3.79 -9.78 -0.76
C GLN A 129 -3.20 -8.42 -0.40
N MET A 130 -4.05 -7.41 -0.32
CA MET A 130 -3.74 -6.09 0.20
C MET A 130 -3.79 -6.10 1.73
N GLY A 131 -3.28 -5.03 2.35
CA GLY A 131 -3.28 -4.86 3.80
C GLY A 131 -4.68 -4.66 4.38
N ASP A 132 -5.60 -4.07 3.62
CA ASP A 132 -6.98 -3.80 4.02
C ASP A 132 -7.92 -3.80 2.80
N SER A 133 -9.24 -3.80 3.05
CA SER A 133 -10.26 -3.77 1.99
C SER A 133 -10.30 -2.42 1.27
N VAL A 134 -9.97 -1.32 1.95
CA VAL A 134 -9.96 0.03 1.37
C VAL A 134 -8.86 0.17 0.29
N ALA A 135 -7.74 -0.51 0.45
CA ALA A 135 -6.69 -0.63 -0.55
C ALA A 135 -7.17 -1.40 -1.79
N VAL A 136 -7.98 -2.45 -1.59
CA VAL A 136 -8.61 -3.17 -2.72
C VAL A 136 -9.58 -2.24 -3.46
N GLU A 137 -10.41 -1.50 -2.76
CA GLU A 137 -11.33 -0.52 -3.36
C GLU A 137 -10.58 0.52 -4.20
N ARG A 138 -9.48 1.07 -3.66
CA ARG A 138 -8.62 2.01 -4.40
C ARG A 138 -8.03 1.38 -5.67
N CYS A 139 -7.56 0.14 -5.59
CA CYS A 139 -7.09 -0.59 -6.78
C CYS A 139 -8.20 -0.79 -7.81
N VAL A 140 -9.39 -1.23 -7.40
CA VAL A 140 -10.54 -1.41 -8.30
C VAL A 140 -10.95 -0.07 -8.94
N GLN A 141 -10.98 1.00 -8.17
CA GLN A 141 -11.38 2.32 -8.63
C GLN A 141 -10.41 2.90 -9.68
N HIS A 142 -9.11 2.72 -9.48
CA HIS A 142 -8.09 3.43 -10.28
C HIS A 142 -7.37 2.55 -11.31
N LEU A 143 -7.25 1.24 -11.06
CA LEU A 143 -6.48 0.33 -11.91
C LEU A 143 -7.35 -0.62 -12.74
N ASN A 144 -8.66 -0.70 -12.49
CA ASN A 144 -9.52 -1.51 -13.32
C ASN A 144 -9.60 -0.95 -14.76
N ASN A 145 -9.47 -1.83 -15.74
CA ASN A 145 -9.48 -1.50 -17.16
C ASN A 145 -8.35 -0.56 -17.62
N ILE A 146 -7.21 -0.57 -16.94
CA ILE A 146 -6.04 0.24 -17.32
C ILE A 146 -5.17 -0.52 -18.34
N PRO A 147 -4.80 0.13 -19.47
CA PRO A 147 -3.90 -0.49 -20.44
C PRO A 147 -2.46 -0.55 -19.88
N ILE A 148 -1.70 -1.57 -20.30
CA ILE A 148 -0.30 -1.77 -19.95
C ILE A 148 0.49 -2.04 -21.22
N GLY A 149 1.50 -1.22 -21.48
CA GLY A 149 2.29 -1.29 -22.71
C GLY A 149 1.41 -1.19 -23.95
N ASN A 150 1.62 -2.09 -24.92
CA ASN A 150 0.94 -2.02 -26.22
C ASN A 150 -0.17 -3.05 -26.42
N LYS A 151 -0.25 -4.09 -25.57
CA LYS A 151 -1.08 -5.28 -25.83
C LYS A 151 -1.97 -5.71 -24.67
N CYS A 152 -1.65 -5.29 -23.45
CA CYS A 152 -2.31 -5.80 -22.25
C CYS A 152 -3.23 -4.74 -21.63
N LYS A 153 -4.26 -5.21 -20.92
CA LYS A 153 -5.19 -4.37 -20.18
C LYS A 153 -5.56 -5.09 -18.90
N ILE A 154 -5.21 -4.50 -17.76
CA ILE A 154 -5.54 -5.11 -16.48
C ILE A 154 -7.00 -4.92 -16.13
N GLN A 155 -7.59 -5.96 -15.57
CA GLN A 155 -8.92 -5.93 -14.99
C GLN A 155 -8.83 -6.38 -13.55
N ILE A 156 -9.41 -5.59 -12.64
CA ILE A 156 -9.37 -5.87 -11.21
C ILE A 156 -10.79 -6.11 -10.73
N ALA A 157 -10.95 -7.18 -9.96
CA ALA A 157 -12.21 -7.53 -9.31
C ALA A 157 -11.97 -7.98 -7.88
N PHE A 158 -12.96 -7.82 -7.01
CA PHE A 158 -12.94 -8.38 -5.67
C PHE A 158 -12.83 -9.91 -5.73
N SER A 159 -11.99 -10.49 -4.87
CA SER A 159 -11.95 -11.93 -4.71
C SER A 159 -13.02 -12.39 -3.74
N LYS A 160 -13.46 -13.65 -3.89
CA LYS A 160 -14.30 -14.34 -2.90
C LYS A 160 -13.50 -14.82 -1.69
N GLN A 161 -12.17 -14.81 -1.77
CA GLN A 161 -11.29 -15.24 -0.68
C GLN A 161 -11.03 -14.09 0.29
N ASN A 162 -11.07 -14.38 1.59
CA ASN A 162 -10.75 -13.38 2.62
C ASN A 162 -9.25 -13.20 2.82
N PHE A 163 -8.47 -14.26 2.58
CA PHE A 163 -7.01 -14.27 2.70
C PHE A 163 -6.40 -15.20 1.66
N LEU A 164 -5.14 -14.95 1.30
CA LEU A 164 -4.37 -15.88 0.46
C LEU A 164 -3.68 -16.90 1.35
N SER A 165 -3.97 -18.18 1.09
CA SER A 165 -3.19 -19.28 1.66
C SER A 165 -1.75 -19.22 1.15
N GLU A 166 -0.82 -19.54 2.05
CA GLU A 166 0.57 -19.75 1.70
C GLU A 166 0.70 -20.86 0.67
N VAL A 167 1.70 -20.74 -0.20
CA VAL A 167 1.98 -21.73 -1.24
C VAL A 167 3.33 -22.36 -0.92
N THR A 168 3.33 -23.60 -0.43
CA THR A 168 4.55 -24.32 -0.05
C THR A 168 5.51 -24.48 -1.23
N ASN A 169 4.97 -24.78 -2.42
CA ASN A 169 5.77 -25.02 -3.63
C ASN A 169 5.27 -24.11 -4.76
N PRO A 170 5.71 -22.84 -4.82
CA PRO A 170 5.40 -21.96 -5.94
C PRO A 170 6.02 -22.51 -7.22
N PHE A 171 5.26 -22.47 -8.32
CA PHE A 171 5.82 -22.75 -9.65
C PHE A 171 6.65 -21.54 -10.13
N SER A 172 7.62 -21.79 -11.02
CA SER A 172 8.43 -20.73 -11.63
C SER A 172 7.65 -20.02 -12.74
N LEU A 173 7.72 -18.70 -12.74
CA LEU A 173 7.29 -17.85 -13.85
C LEU A 173 8.35 -17.87 -14.97
N PRO A 174 8.07 -17.31 -16.18
CA PRO A 174 9.01 -17.37 -17.30
C PRO A 174 10.37 -16.73 -17.06
N ASP A 175 10.47 -15.77 -16.14
CA ASP A 175 11.72 -15.14 -15.69
C ASP A 175 12.41 -15.89 -14.53
N HIS A 176 11.96 -17.13 -14.27
CA HIS A 176 12.39 -18.00 -13.16
C HIS A 176 12.04 -17.49 -11.75
N SER A 177 11.32 -16.38 -11.62
CA SER A 177 10.84 -15.89 -10.33
C SER A 177 9.71 -16.77 -9.78
N PRO A 178 9.50 -16.81 -8.46
CA PRO A 178 8.42 -17.59 -7.88
C PRO A 178 7.04 -16.96 -8.15
N SER A 179 6.07 -17.80 -8.50
CA SER A 179 4.65 -17.42 -8.68
C SER A 179 3.96 -16.93 -7.41
N PHE A 180 4.52 -17.19 -6.23
CA PHE A 180 4.02 -16.70 -4.95
C PHE A 180 5.14 -15.99 -4.18
N LYS A 181 4.82 -14.83 -3.60
CA LYS A 181 5.74 -14.06 -2.77
C LYS A 181 5.00 -13.29 -1.68
N GLU A 182 5.61 -13.24 -0.49
CA GLU A 182 5.13 -12.46 0.65
C GLU A 182 5.87 -11.12 0.75
N TYR A 183 5.10 -10.07 0.99
CA TYR A 183 5.52 -8.66 1.03
C TYR A 183 5.19 -7.97 2.37
N THR A 184 4.61 -8.66 3.35
CA THR A 184 4.28 -8.10 4.67
C THR A 184 5.48 -7.39 5.31
N GLY A 185 6.69 -7.95 5.20
CA GLY A 185 7.94 -7.37 5.69
C GLY A 185 8.68 -6.44 4.72
N SER A 186 8.09 -6.12 3.56
CA SER A 186 8.73 -5.29 2.54
C SER A 186 8.84 -3.84 2.98
N LYS A 187 10.06 -3.30 3.04
CA LYS A 187 10.33 -1.88 3.27
C LYS A 187 9.80 -0.97 2.14
N ASN A 188 9.37 -1.56 1.03
CA ASN A 188 8.80 -0.85 -0.11
C ASN A 188 7.27 -0.63 0.01
N ASN A 189 6.63 -1.22 1.01
CA ASN A 189 5.27 -0.84 1.39
C ASN A 189 5.24 0.61 1.86
N ARG A 190 4.22 1.35 1.42
CA ARG A 190 4.19 2.82 1.52
C ARG A 190 3.33 3.35 2.67
N PHE A 191 2.49 2.50 3.26
CA PHE A 191 1.49 2.87 4.26
C PHE A 191 1.75 2.14 5.59
N LEU A 192 3.01 1.87 5.95
CA LEU A 192 3.36 1.11 7.16
C LEU A 192 3.17 1.93 8.45
N SER A 193 3.22 3.26 8.36
CA SER A 193 2.98 4.19 9.47
C SER A 193 2.12 5.35 8.99
N LEU A 194 1.43 6.04 9.92
CA LEU A 194 0.59 7.20 9.59
C LEU A 194 1.40 8.31 8.90
N VAL A 195 2.63 8.54 9.34
CA VAL A 195 3.55 9.54 8.77
C VAL A 195 3.98 9.18 7.34
N GLN A 196 4.16 7.90 7.05
CA GLN A 196 4.45 7.47 5.68
C GLN A 196 3.19 7.52 4.81
N ALA A 197 2.06 7.05 5.34
CA ALA A 197 0.78 7.06 4.64
C ALA A 197 0.35 8.47 4.22
N SER A 198 0.52 9.47 5.10
CA SER A 198 0.13 10.87 4.81
C SER A 198 0.91 11.48 3.63
N LYS A 199 2.12 11.02 3.36
CA LYS A 199 2.95 11.47 2.22
C LYS A 199 2.53 10.83 0.90
N ASN A 200 1.73 9.76 0.92
CA ASN A 200 1.30 9.06 -0.29
C ASN A 200 -0.06 9.55 -0.76
N ARG A 201 -0.04 10.41 -1.77
CA ARG A 201 -1.26 10.85 -2.46
C ARG A 201 -1.69 9.79 -3.46
N ILE A 202 -2.91 9.27 -3.29
CA ILE A 202 -3.54 8.39 -4.27
C ILE A 202 -3.91 9.24 -5.50
N GLN A 203 -3.36 8.86 -6.65
CA GLN A 203 -3.57 9.53 -7.91
C GLN A 203 -4.03 8.50 -8.95
N PRO A 204 -4.97 8.87 -9.84
CA PRO A 204 -5.32 8.01 -10.96
C PRO A 204 -4.12 7.85 -11.91
N PRO A 205 -4.08 6.77 -12.71
CA PRO A 205 -3.05 6.59 -13.71
C PRO A 205 -2.95 7.77 -14.68
N SER A 206 -1.73 8.25 -14.90
CA SER A 206 -1.44 9.38 -15.77
C SER A 206 -0.18 9.12 -16.59
N ARG A 207 0.05 9.93 -17.62
CA ARG A 207 1.25 9.85 -18.48
C ARG A 207 2.51 10.37 -17.79
N ILE A 208 2.36 11.12 -16.70
CA ILE A 208 3.45 11.78 -15.99
C ILE A 208 3.64 11.09 -14.65
N LEU A 209 4.85 10.60 -14.40
CA LEU A 209 5.24 10.03 -13.12
C LEU A 209 6.10 11.02 -12.34
N HIS A 210 5.97 11.00 -11.02
CA HIS A 210 6.91 11.62 -10.11
C HIS A 210 7.88 10.55 -9.62
N PHE A 211 9.18 10.77 -9.87
CA PHE A 211 10.25 9.96 -9.32
C PHE A 211 10.90 10.66 -8.13
N PHE A 212 11.26 9.91 -7.11
CA PHE A 212 11.94 10.42 -5.92
C PHE A 212 12.84 9.36 -5.30
N ASN A 213 13.63 9.78 -4.31
CA ASN A 213 14.64 8.93 -3.66
C ASN A 213 15.71 8.44 -4.63
N THR A 214 16.16 9.33 -5.52
CA THR A 214 17.29 9.10 -6.42
C THR A 214 18.54 9.83 -5.92
N PRO A 215 19.75 9.48 -6.39
CA PRO A 215 20.98 10.14 -5.98
C PRO A 215 20.94 11.66 -6.24
N PRO A 216 21.54 12.50 -5.38
CA PRO A 216 21.57 13.95 -5.59
C PRO A 216 22.36 14.36 -6.86
N ASP A 217 23.32 13.52 -7.30
CA ASP A 217 24.11 13.67 -8.51
C ASP A 217 23.50 12.97 -9.74
N LEU A 218 22.23 12.52 -9.66
CA LEU A 218 21.55 11.87 -10.78
C LEU A 218 21.42 12.84 -11.95
N THR A 219 21.93 12.45 -13.11
CA THR A 219 21.74 13.16 -14.37
C THR A 219 20.53 12.62 -15.14
N GLU A 220 19.96 13.47 -15.98
CA GLU A 220 18.87 13.09 -16.89
C GLU A 220 19.27 11.91 -17.80
N GLU A 221 20.50 11.91 -18.34
CA GLU A 221 21.02 10.84 -19.19
C GLU A 221 21.05 9.49 -18.46
N LYS A 222 21.49 9.48 -17.19
CA LYS A 222 21.52 8.25 -16.39
C LYS A 222 20.12 7.74 -16.09
N LEU A 223 19.18 8.64 -15.80
CA LEU A 223 17.78 8.29 -15.60
C LEU A 223 17.14 7.73 -16.88
N LEU A 224 17.39 8.39 -18.02
CA LEU A 224 16.95 7.94 -19.34
C LEU A 224 17.47 6.52 -19.63
N LYS A 225 18.75 6.27 -19.36
CA LYS A 225 19.35 4.94 -19.50
C LYS A 225 18.66 3.89 -18.62
N THR A 226 18.41 4.20 -17.34
CA THR A 226 17.69 3.27 -16.44
C THR A 226 16.33 2.85 -16.99
N PHE A 227 15.59 3.78 -17.58
CA PHE A 227 14.30 3.49 -18.20
C PHE A 227 14.43 2.73 -19.53
N LYS A 228 15.46 3.06 -20.32
CA LYS A 228 15.74 2.42 -21.61
C LYS A 228 16.19 0.97 -21.46
N ASP A 229 16.99 0.66 -20.45
CA ASP A 229 17.44 -0.70 -20.13
C ASP A 229 16.25 -1.64 -19.79
N GLU A 230 15.09 -1.06 -19.42
CA GLU A 230 13.84 -1.76 -19.13
C GLU A 230 12.80 -1.63 -20.27
N ASP A 231 13.20 -1.21 -21.48
CA ASP A 231 12.34 -0.97 -22.64
C ASP A 231 11.18 0.02 -22.37
N CYS A 232 11.39 1.00 -21.50
CA CYS A 232 10.38 1.99 -21.10
C CYS A 232 10.90 3.42 -21.32
N GLU A 233 11.26 3.79 -22.56
CA GLU A 233 11.86 5.11 -22.82
C GLU A 233 10.87 6.27 -22.58
N PRO A 234 11.21 7.25 -21.71
CA PRO A 234 10.40 8.42 -21.48
C PRO A 234 10.51 9.44 -22.62
N SER A 235 9.46 10.22 -22.80
CA SER A 235 9.37 11.30 -23.79
C SER A 235 9.96 12.63 -23.30
N ALA A 236 9.96 12.85 -21.98
CA ALA A 236 10.57 14.01 -21.36
C ALA A 236 10.91 13.74 -19.90
N ILE A 237 11.99 14.34 -19.41
CA ILE A 237 12.40 14.32 -18.01
C ILE A 237 12.52 15.76 -17.52
N ARG A 238 12.11 16.00 -16.28
CA ARG A 238 12.31 17.28 -15.59
C ARG A 238 12.85 17.03 -14.20
N MET A 239 14.11 17.38 -13.97
CA MET A 239 14.70 17.37 -12.63
C MET A 239 14.15 18.55 -11.81
N PHE A 240 13.80 18.30 -10.55
CA PHE A 240 13.49 19.38 -9.62
C PHE A 240 14.75 19.92 -8.96
N PRO A 241 14.75 21.19 -8.51
CA PRO A 241 15.80 21.70 -7.65
C PRO A 241 15.96 20.82 -6.41
N LEU A 242 17.20 20.60 -5.97
CA LEU A 242 17.48 19.83 -4.78
C LEU A 242 16.86 20.53 -3.56
N LYS A 243 15.88 19.88 -2.94
CA LYS A 243 15.34 20.28 -1.62
C LYS A 243 16.24 19.83 -0.47
N SER A 244 17.12 18.87 -0.72
CA SER A 244 18.05 18.29 0.26
C SER A 244 19.28 17.73 -0.46
N GLU A 245 20.40 17.70 0.25
CA GLU A 245 21.62 17.01 -0.22
C GLU A 245 21.50 15.48 -0.21
N ARG A 246 20.43 14.94 0.39
CA ARG A 246 20.26 13.48 0.55
C ARG A 246 19.76 12.79 -0.71
N SER A 247 18.86 13.42 -1.46
CA SER A 247 18.24 12.80 -2.64
C SER A 247 17.65 13.82 -3.59
N SER A 248 17.51 13.41 -4.85
CA SER A 248 16.84 14.17 -5.91
C SER A 248 15.43 13.62 -6.20
N SER A 249 14.65 14.41 -6.94
CA SER A 249 13.31 14.08 -7.41
C SER A 249 12.99 14.84 -8.70
N GLY A 250 11.91 14.48 -9.37
CA GLY A 250 11.47 15.16 -10.58
C GLY A 250 10.30 14.46 -11.27
N LEU A 251 10.01 14.90 -12.49
CA LEU A 251 8.97 14.31 -13.32
C LEU A 251 9.54 13.58 -14.52
N VAL A 252 8.81 12.56 -14.95
CA VAL A 252 9.08 11.83 -16.18
C VAL A 252 7.76 11.61 -16.93
N GLU A 253 7.71 11.93 -18.21
CA GLU A 253 6.51 11.84 -19.06
C GLU A 253 6.69 10.75 -20.08
N PHE A 254 5.62 10.00 -20.32
CA PHE A 254 5.53 8.97 -21.34
C PHE A 254 4.51 9.35 -22.42
N SER A 255 4.67 8.75 -23.59
CA SER A 255 3.78 8.95 -24.72
C SER A 255 2.32 8.56 -24.42
N THR A 256 2.11 7.54 -23.59
CA THR A 256 0.78 7.04 -23.22
C THR A 256 0.71 6.62 -21.76
N VAL A 257 -0.52 6.56 -21.21
CA VAL A 257 -0.75 6.08 -19.84
C VAL A 257 -0.29 4.63 -19.72
N ALA A 258 -0.47 3.84 -20.78
CA ALA A 258 -0.08 2.43 -20.81
C ALA A 258 1.43 2.24 -20.65
N GLN A 259 2.24 3.13 -21.24
CA GLN A 259 3.69 3.13 -21.10
C GLN A 259 4.12 3.61 -19.71
N ALA A 260 3.46 4.62 -19.15
CA ALA A 260 3.73 5.05 -17.76
C ALA A 260 3.42 3.94 -16.73
N VAL A 261 2.32 3.20 -16.92
CA VAL A 261 1.97 2.05 -16.06
C VAL A 261 3.01 0.95 -16.18
N LEU A 262 3.44 0.62 -17.41
CA LEU A 262 4.49 -0.36 -17.65
C LEU A 262 5.81 0.05 -16.99
N ALA A 263 6.18 1.33 -17.10
CA ALA A 263 7.38 1.89 -16.47
C ALA A 263 7.32 1.80 -14.94
N ILE A 264 6.17 2.02 -14.31
CA ILE A 264 6.01 1.76 -12.87
C ILE A 264 6.26 0.28 -12.57
N MET A 265 5.64 -0.62 -13.33
CA MET A 265 5.78 -2.06 -13.08
C MET A 265 7.24 -2.50 -13.17
N LYS A 266 7.99 -2.04 -14.18
CA LYS A 266 9.38 -2.44 -14.39
C LYS A 266 10.38 -1.68 -13.52
N CYS A 267 10.28 -0.35 -13.45
CA CYS A 267 11.34 0.51 -12.92
C CYS A 267 11.11 1.00 -11.48
N ASN A 268 9.90 0.84 -10.92
CA ASN A 268 9.69 1.21 -9.53
C ASN A 268 10.53 0.32 -8.61
N HIS A 269 11.18 0.93 -7.62
CA HIS A 269 12.17 0.28 -6.77
C HIS A 269 13.48 -0.13 -7.47
N ALA A 270 13.76 0.38 -8.66
CA ALA A 270 15.07 0.19 -9.29
C ALA A 270 16.19 0.75 -8.40
N ALA A 271 17.29 0.02 -8.32
CA ALA A 271 18.48 0.39 -7.57
C ALA A 271 19.36 1.32 -8.42
N ILE A 272 19.52 2.57 -7.97
CA ILE A 272 20.35 3.57 -8.62
C ILE A 272 21.62 3.77 -7.79
N GLU A 273 22.76 3.41 -8.37
CA GLU A 273 24.05 3.58 -7.72
C GLU A 273 24.47 5.05 -7.69
N ALA A 274 25.13 5.48 -6.61
CA ALA A 274 25.68 6.82 -6.45
C ALA A 274 27.14 6.73 -6.05
N LYS A 275 27.99 7.62 -6.59
CA LYS A 275 29.39 7.67 -6.19
C LYS A 275 29.47 8.10 -4.71
N GLY A 276 30.15 7.31 -3.89
CA GLY A 276 30.31 7.60 -2.46
C GLY A 276 29.18 7.08 -1.56
N SER A 277 28.13 6.45 -2.09
CA SER A 277 27.13 5.76 -1.26
C SER A 277 27.48 4.28 -1.10
N LYS A 278 27.40 3.77 0.14
CA LYS A 278 27.58 2.33 0.44
C LYS A 278 26.41 1.47 -0.07
N PHE A 279 25.24 2.06 -0.20
CA PHE A 279 24.01 1.37 -0.60
C PHE A 279 23.35 2.08 -1.78
N PRO A 280 22.75 1.35 -2.73
CA PRO A 280 22.04 1.97 -3.84
C PRO A 280 20.80 2.70 -3.35
N PHE A 281 20.44 3.75 -4.09
CA PHE A 281 19.18 4.46 -3.90
C PHE A 281 18.05 3.66 -4.54
N ILE A 282 17.01 3.37 -3.76
CA ILE A 282 15.83 2.66 -4.27
C ILE A 282 14.85 3.69 -4.83
N MET A 283 14.88 3.91 -6.15
CA MET A 283 14.02 4.87 -6.82
C MET A 283 12.55 4.55 -6.55
N LYS A 284 11.74 5.57 -6.27
CA LYS A 284 10.30 5.43 -6.06
C LYS A 284 9.56 6.16 -7.16
N LEU A 285 8.58 5.50 -7.76
CA LEU A 285 7.69 6.07 -8.77
C LEU A 285 6.26 6.19 -8.24
N CYS A 286 5.56 7.25 -8.61
CA CYS A 286 4.12 7.40 -8.41
C CYS A 286 3.49 8.21 -9.55
N PHE A 287 2.18 8.09 -9.76
CA PHE A 287 1.47 8.94 -10.72
C PHE A 287 1.48 10.39 -10.22
N SER A 288 1.83 11.31 -11.11
CA SER A 288 1.82 12.74 -10.82
C SER A 288 0.40 13.29 -10.92
N SER A 289 0.04 14.20 -10.02
CA SER A 289 -1.17 15.04 -10.13
C SER A 289 -1.03 16.14 -11.20
N SER A 290 0.18 16.33 -11.72
CA SER A 290 0.47 17.37 -12.72
C SER A 290 -0.10 16.97 -14.08
N LYS A 291 -0.84 17.89 -14.70
CA LYS A 291 -1.36 17.70 -16.07
C LYS A 291 -0.31 17.99 -17.14
N THR A 292 0.73 18.74 -16.79
CA THR A 292 1.82 19.12 -17.68
C THR A 292 3.14 19.07 -16.91
N MET A 293 4.24 18.91 -17.65
CA MET A 293 5.60 18.99 -17.12
C MET A 293 5.93 20.34 -16.44
N ASN A 294 5.13 21.38 -16.70
CA ASN A 294 5.36 22.74 -16.20
C ASN A 294 4.45 23.16 -15.03
N GLY A 295 3.34 22.46 -14.80
CA GLY A 295 2.36 22.85 -13.77
C GLY A 295 2.71 22.40 -12.34
N ALA A 296 3.75 21.59 -12.16
CA ALA A 296 4.01 20.88 -10.90
C ALA A 296 4.56 21.75 -9.77
N TRP A 297 5.17 22.89 -10.09
CA TRP A 297 5.88 23.70 -9.10
C TRP A 297 4.93 24.51 -8.19
N ASN A 298 3.74 24.88 -8.68
CA ASN A 298 2.84 25.76 -7.92
C ASN A 298 2.10 25.08 -6.76
N ASN A 299 2.11 23.75 -6.64
CA ASN A 299 1.26 23.05 -5.66
C ASN A 299 2.04 22.43 -4.48
N GLU A 300 3.38 22.39 -4.51
CA GLU A 300 4.16 21.83 -3.40
C GLU A 300 4.69 22.90 -2.42
N GLY A 301 4.78 24.17 -2.84
CA GLY A 301 5.33 25.25 -2.01
C GLY A 301 4.40 25.79 -0.91
N ASN A 302 3.13 25.37 -0.87
CA ASN A 302 2.14 25.95 0.04
C ASN A 302 1.90 25.18 1.35
N ASN A 303 2.47 23.99 1.51
CA ASN A 303 2.18 23.13 2.67
C ASN A 303 3.34 22.96 3.67
N GLU A 304 4.52 23.52 3.40
CA GLU A 304 5.68 23.42 4.31
C GLU A 304 5.77 24.57 5.33
N ASN A 305 4.87 25.57 5.26
CA ASN A 305 4.89 26.74 6.16
C ASN A 305 4.04 26.59 7.43
N ASN A 306 3.59 25.39 7.81
CA ASN A 306 2.70 25.22 8.98
C ASN A 306 3.14 24.16 10.00
N GLU A 307 4.43 23.83 10.05
CA GLU A 307 5.01 23.00 11.13
C GLU A 307 6.05 23.80 11.93
N GLY A 308 5.58 24.88 12.55
CA GLY A 308 6.39 25.71 13.43
C GLY A 308 5.54 26.44 14.44
N GLU A 309 4.83 25.71 15.31
CA GLU A 309 4.55 26.07 16.71
C GLU A 309 3.69 24.98 17.37
N TYR A 310 4.07 24.64 18.61
CA TYR A 310 3.53 23.70 19.62
C TYR A 310 4.37 22.45 19.88
#